data_AF-A0A931KZN9-F1
#
_entry.id   AF-A0A931KZN9-F1
#
_cell.length_a   1.000
_cell.length_b   1.000
_cell.length_c   1.000
_cell.angle_alpha   90.00
_cell.angle_beta   90.00
_cell.angle_gamma   90.00
#
_symmetry.space_group_name_H-M   'P 1'
#
loop_
_entity.id
_entity.type
_entity.pdbx_description
1 polymer ?
#
loop_
_entity_poly.entity_id
_entity_poly.type
_entity_poly.pdbx_seq_one_letter_code
_entity_poly.pdbx_strand_id
1 'polypeptide(L)'
;MDIDFSLRRLTGRISVTFERNDDPARVGSGPESAGFPWCHADVDYPAHGYDAVLGWIQLVRSDDNRSGGMEFEIDPLAFLGDLPHPFCWIGLNPQLFDAPSRSPLHDMSWRAHSFLCVPDGPPSSMEVHALAGFAWGFDVSGSDIALVEPFAVGPEVWEGHLAALTAGYPAWRFQRGFRST
;
A
#
# COMPACT_ATOMS: atom_id res chain seq x y z
N MET A 1 3.16 11.60 -8.74
CA MET A 1 2.79 12.43 -7.57
C MET A 1 3.88 12.30 -6.53
N ASP A 2 4.28 13.39 -5.86
CA ASP A 2 5.30 13.34 -4.81
C ASP A 2 4.67 13.61 -3.44
N ILE A 3 5.10 12.89 -2.41
CA ILE A 3 4.66 13.06 -1.01
C ILE A 3 5.90 13.14 -0.10
N ASP A 4 6.04 14.23 0.63
CA ASP A 4 7.09 14.37 1.64
C ASP A 4 6.68 13.71 2.96
N PHE A 5 7.67 13.17 3.69
CA PHE A 5 7.51 12.69 5.05
C PHE A 5 8.70 13.09 5.91
N SER A 6 8.56 12.99 7.23
CA SER A 6 9.63 13.27 8.19
C SER A 6 9.81 12.10 9.15
N LEU A 7 11.05 11.67 9.33
CA LEU A 7 11.42 10.63 10.29
C LEU A 7 12.79 10.96 10.86
N ARG A 8 12.96 10.87 12.18
CA ARG A 8 14.24 11.10 12.87
C ARG A 8 14.87 12.46 12.49
N ARG A 9 14.02 13.50 12.32
CA ARG A 9 14.39 14.85 11.86
C ARG A 9 15.03 14.93 10.47
N LEU A 10 14.89 13.88 9.67
CA LEU A 10 15.29 13.84 8.27
C LEU A 10 14.02 13.88 7.40
N THR A 11 14.08 14.64 6.32
CA THR A 11 13.03 14.66 5.30
C THR A 11 13.28 13.54 4.31
N GLY A 12 12.23 12.74 4.06
CA GLY A 12 12.19 11.80 2.96
C GLY A 12 11.07 12.15 1.99
N ARG A 13 11.09 11.51 0.83
CA ARG A 13 10.11 11.71 -0.23
C ARG A 13 9.68 10.37 -0.81
N ILE A 14 8.40 10.28 -1.11
CA ILE A 14 7.79 9.21 -1.89
C ILE A 14 7.50 9.77 -3.27
N SER A 15 8.00 9.11 -4.31
CA SER A 15 7.68 9.43 -5.70
C SER A 15 6.77 8.35 -6.26
N VAL A 16 5.51 8.68 -6.54
CA VAL A 16 4.48 7.76 -7.05
C VAL A 16 4.35 7.92 -8.56
N THR A 17 4.59 6.83 -9.28
CA THR A 17 4.28 6.67 -10.71
C THR A 17 3.05 5.79 -10.83
N PHE A 18 2.08 6.23 -11.62
CA PHE A 18 0.83 5.53 -11.85
C PHE A 18 0.45 5.69 -13.31
N GLU A 19 0.30 4.57 -14.01
CA GLU A 19 0.06 4.58 -15.44
C GLU A 19 -0.88 3.43 -15.83
N ARG A 20 -1.48 3.57 -17.01
CA ARG A 20 -2.19 2.47 -17.65
C ARG A 20 -1.19 1.39 -18.08
N ASN A 21 -1.54 0.13 -17.86
CA ASN A 21 -0.74 -1.00 -18.28
C ASN A 21 -0.94 -1.28 -19.77
N ASP A 22 -0.08 -0.70 -20.60
CA ASP A 22 -0.04 -0.92 -22.04
C ASP A 22 0.98 -2.01 -22.44
N ASP A 23 1.80 -2.49 -21.49
CA ASP A 23 2.78 -3.57 -21.68
C ASP A 23 2.75 -4.55 -20.48
N PRO A 24 1.78 -5.48 -20.45
CA PRO A 24 1.62 -6.44 -19.36
C PRO A 24 2.88 -7.24 -19.00
N ALA A 25 3.69 -7.58 -20.01
CA ALA A 25 4.90 -8.36 -19.81
C ALA A 25 5.96 -7.58 -19.02
N ARG A 26 6.08 -6.27 -19.25
CA ARG A 26 7.02 -5.39 -18.52
C ARG A 26 6.69 -5.29 -17.03
N VAL A 27 5.41 -5.33 -16.67
CA VAL A 27 4.97 -5.26 -15.27
C VAL A 27 4.79 -6.65 -14.62
N GLY A 28 5.23 -7.71 -15.29
CA GLY A 28 5.21 -9.08 -14.75
C GLY A 28 3.83 -9.73 -14.69
N SER A 29 2.91 -9.34 -15.57
CA SER A 29 1.52 -9.80 -15.60
C SER A 29 1.14 -10.43 -16.96
N GLY A 30 0.00 -11.13 -17.02
CA GLY A 30 -0.52 -11.73 -18.24
C GLY A 30 -1.26 -10.71 -19.14
N PRO A 31 -1.48 -11.01 -20.44
CA PRO A 31 -2.12 -10.08 -21.38
C PRO A 31 -3.50 -9.55 -20.96
N GLU A 32 -4.21 -10.29 -20.12
CA GLU A 32 -5.51 -9.93 -19.55
C GLU A 32 -5.47 -8.70 -18.62
N SER A 33 -4.29 -8.29 -18.16
CA SER A 33 -4.11 -7.10 -17.33
C SER A 33 -3.99 -5.80 -18.16
N ALA A 34 -3.99 -5.90 -19.49
CA ALA A 34 -3.91 -4.74 -20.36
C ALA A 34 -5.05 -3.76 -20.08
N GLY A 35 -4.71 -2.47 -19.99
CA GLY A 35 -5.67 -1.41 -19.70
C GLY A 35 -5.95 -1.17 -18.21
N PHE A 36 -5.61 -2.08 -17.30
CA PHE A 36 -5.64 -1.81 -15.86
C PHE A 36 -4.48 -0.89 -15.44
N PRO A 37 -4.54 -0.21 -14.28
CA PRO A 37 -3.39 0.53 -13.80
C PRO A 37 -2.29 -0.36 -13.22
N TRP A 38 -1.08 0.17 -13.22
CA TRP A 38 -0.04 -0.21 -12.27
C TRP A 38 0.40 1.02 -11.47
N CYS A 39 0.84 0.79 -10.24
CA CYS A 39 1.33 1.80 -9.32
C CYS A 39 2.70 1.41 -8.79
N HIS A 40 3.64 2.35 -8.83
CA HIS A 40 4.99 2.20 -8.29
C HIS A 40 5.30 3.40 -7.39
N ALA A 41 5.74 3.15 -6.17
CA ALA A 41 6.17 4.19 -5.25
C ALA A 41 7.63 3.96 -4.82
N ASP A 42 8.50 4.90 -5.19
CA ASP A 42 9.89 4.94 -4.78
C ASP A 42 10.07 5.76 -3.50
N VAL A 43 10.97 5.31 -2.62
CA VAL A 43 11.31 6.02 -1.39
C VAL A 43 12.73 6.56 -1.47
N ASP A 44 12.86 7.88 -1.37
CA ASP A 44 14.13 8.61 -1.25
C ASP A 44 14.25 9.12 0.20
N TYR A 45 15.11 8.49 0.99
CA TYR A 45 15.32 8.81 2.40
C TYR A 45 16.81 8.75 2.75
N PRO A 46 17.38 9.82 3.36
CA PRO A 46 18.83 9.96 3.48
C PRO A 46 19.48 9.18 4.62
N ALA A 47 18.71 8.44 5.44
CA ALA A 47 19.28 7.59 6.48
C ALA A 47 20.00 6.36 5.87
N HIS A 48 20.77 5.66 6.70
CA HIS A 48 21.49 4.45 6.30
C HIS A 48 21.35 3.33 7.34
N GLY A 49 21.60 2.09 6.93
CA GLY A 49 21.53 0.91 7.82
C GLY A 49 20.12 0.69 8.37
N TYR A 50 20.02 0.23 9.61
CA TYR A 50 18.72 -0.02 10.26
C TYR A 50 17.85 1.25 10.36
N ASP A 51 18.45 2.45 10.35
CA ASP A 51 17.69 3.70 10.35
C ASP A 51 17.00 3.99 9.01
N ALA A 52 17.33 3.28 7.93
CA ALA A 52 16.66 3.36 6.64
C ALA A 52 15.65 2.22 6.41
N VAL A 53 15.44 1.36 7.40
CA VAL A 53 14.43 0.29 7.30
C VAL A 53 13.04 0.91 7.44
N LEU A 54 12.26 0.76 6.38
CA LEU A 54 10.86 1.16 6.30
C LEU A 54 10.06 0.00 5.71
N GLY A 55 8.74 0.10 5.69
CA GLY A 55 7.89 -0.86 4.99
C GLY A 55 6.56 -0.26 4.56
N TRP A 56 5.98 -0.83 3.51
CA TRP A 56 4.67 -0.50 2.98
C TRP A 56 3.61 -1.41 3.57
N ILE A 57 2.52 -0.83 4.04
CA ILE A 57 1.29 -1.53 4.39
C ILE A 57 0.23 -1.09 3.38
N GLN A 58 -0.38 -2.06 2.70
CA GLN A 58 -1.47 -1.82 1.77
C GLN A 58 -2.75 -2.48 2.26
N LEU A 59 -3.85 -1.74 2.15
CA LEU A 59 -5.18 -2.29 2.33
C LEU A 59 -6.00 -2.07 1.07
N VAL A 60 -6.74 -3.08 0.66
CA VAL A 60 -7.52 -3.13 -0.58
C VAL A 60 -8.98 -3.36 -0.29
N ARG A 61 -9.85 -2.57 -0.93
CA ARG A 61 -11.28 -2.81 -1.01
C ARG A 61 -11.65 -3.12 -2.45
N SER A 62 -12.34 -4.23 -2.64
CA SER A 62 -12.74 -4.71 -3.96
C SER A 62 -14.03 -5.51 -3.84
N ASP A 63 -14.91 -5.45 -4.83
CA ASP A 63 -16.22 -6.14 -4.78
C ASP A 63 -16.09 -7.68 -4.74
N ASP A 64 -14.93 -8.20 -5.12
CA ASP A 64 -14.57 -9.62 -5.07
C ASP A 64 -13.71 -10.01 -3.86
N ASN A 65 -13.48 -9.09 -2.92
CA ASN A 65 -12.82 -9.43 -1.66
C ASN A 65 -13.77 -10.20 -0.72
N ARG A 66 -13.26 -10.69 0.42
CA ARG A 66 -14.02 -11.49 1.39
C ARG A 66 -15.25 -10.76 1.91
N SER A 67 -15.16 -9.43 2.03
CA SER A 67 -16.26 -8.58 2.47
C SER A 67 -17.28 -8.23 1.38
N GLY A 68 -17.02 -8.60 0.12
CA GLY A 68 -17.86 -8.20 -1.02
C GLY A 68 -17.86 -6.69 -1.27
N GLY A 69 -16.70 -6.05 -1.14
CA GLY A 69 -16.54 -4.60 -1.36
C GLY A 69 -16.93 -3.71 -0.17
N MET A 70 -17.34 -4.29 0.96
CA MET A 70 -17.77 -3.52 2.14
C MET A 70 -16.60 -2.98 2.97
N GLU A 71 -15.52 -3.74 3.09
CA GLU A 71 -14.40 -3.47 3.98
C GLU A 71 -13.06 -3.48 3.22
N PHE A 72 -12.11 -2.73 3.76
CA PHE A 72 -10.72 -2.82 3.34
C PHE A 72 -10.07 -4.02 4.01
N GLU A 73 -9.38 -4.84 3.22
CA GLU A 73 -8.64 -6.01 3.66
C GLU A 73 -7.15 -5.77 3.49
N ILE A 74 -6.35 -6.31 4.40
CA ILE A 74 -4.89 -6.19 4.35
C ILE A 74 -4.38 -7.02 3.17
N ASP A 75 -3.49 -6.44 2.38
CA ASP A 75 -2.91 -7.05 1.18
C ASP A 75 -1.40 -7.32 1.39
N PRO A 76 -1.01 -8.41 2.08
CA PRO A 76 0.39 -8.75 2.32
C PRO A 76 1.03 -9.46 1.12
N LEU A 77 2.34 -9.72 1.19
CA LEU A 77 3.04 -10.54 0.20
C LEU A 77 2.50 -11.99 0.17
N ALA A 78 1.59 -12.27 -0.77
CA ALA A 78 0.92 -13.57 -0.87
C ALA A 78 1.90 -14.77 -0.95
N PHE A 79 3.05 -14.61 -1.63
CA PHE A 79 4.00 -15.72 -1.79
C PHE A 79 4.76 -16.09 -0.50
N LEU A 80 4.73 -15.23 0.53
CA LEU A 80 5.30 -15.55 1.84
C LEU A 80 4.37 -16.41 2.71
N GLY A 81 3.11 -16.60 2.29
CA GLY A 81 2.11 -17.33 3.07
C GLY A 81 1.78 -16.64 4.40
N ASP A 82 1.46 -17.43 5.42
CA ASP A 82 0.95 -16.95 6.72
C ASP A 82 2.06 -16.43 7.66
N LEU A 83 2.99 -15.61 7.15
CA LEU A 83 3.93 -14.92 8.01
C LEU A 83 3.21 -13.80 8.78
N PRO A 84 3.40 -13.69 10.11
CA PRO A 84 2.65 -12.76 10.94
C PRO A 84 3.23 -11.34 10.87
N HIS A 85 3.28 -10.72 9.68
CA HIS A 85 3.66 -9.33 9.48
C HIS A 85 2.69 -8.57 8.55
N PRO A 86 2.50 -7.26 8.75
CA PRO A 86 1.54 -6.47 7.98
C PRO A 86 2.07 -5.90 6.66
N PHE A 87 3.38 -6.04 6.41
CA PHE A 87 4.02 -5.36 5.29
C PHE A 87 3.86 -6.10 3.96
N CYS A 88 3.46 -5.38 2.91
CA CYS A 88 3.52 -5.85 1.53
C CYS A 88 4.90 -5.61 0.90
N TRP A 89 5.69 -4.68 1.44
CA TRP A 89 7.10 -4.51 1.07
C TRP A 89 7.86 -3.99 2.28
N ILE A 90 9.06 -4.48 2.57
CA ILE A 90 9.86 -4.03 3.73
C ILE A 90 11.35 -4.17 3.42
N GLY A 91 12.15 -3.19 3.87
CA GLY A 91 13.59 -3.20 3.62
C GLY A 91 14.21 -1.82 3.72
N LEU A 92 15.42 -1.68 3.18
CA LEU A 92 16.09 -0.39 3.03
C LEU A 92 15.48 0.34 1.84
N ASN A 93 14.91 1.53 2.05
CA ASN A 93 14.23 2.31 1.01
C ASN A 93 13.29 1.44 0.16
N PRO A 94 12.31 0.78 0.79
CA PRO A 94 11.46 -0.20 0.11
C PRO A 94 10.62 0.49 -0.95
N GLN A 95 10.49 -0.16 -2.10
CA GLN A 95 9.56 0.27 -3.14
C GLN A 95 8.23 -0.46 -2.96
N LEU A 96 7.13 0.21 -3.26
CA LEU A 96 5.83 -0.45 -3.48
C LEU A 96 5.64 -0.61 -4.97
N PHE A 97 5.29 -1.80 -5.41
CA PHE A 97 4.80 -2.05 -6.76
C PHE A 97 3.53 -2.91 -6.69
N ASP A 98 2.49 -2.50 -7.42
CA ASP A 98 1.25 -3.26 -7.54
C ASP A 98 0.59 -3.01 -8.91
N ALA A 99 0.00 -4.05 -9.49
CA ALA A 99 -0.60 -4.05 -10.83
C ALA A 99 -1.89 -4.91 -10.83
N PRO A 100 -2.94 -4.47 -10.11
CA PRO A 100 -4.17 -5.23 -9.97
C PRO A 100 -4.89 -5.33 -11.32
N SER A 101 -5.42 -6.51 -11.61
CA SER A 101 -6.24 -6.75 -12.81
C SER A 101 -7.34 -7.76 -12.53
N ARG A 102 -8.32 -7.88 -13.43
CA ARG A 102 -9.38 -8.90 -13.35
C ARG A 102 -9.64 -9.56 -14.69
N SER A 103 -9.78 -10.88 -14.62
CA SER A 103 -10.19 -11.73 -15.74
C SER A 103 -11.06 -12.87 -15.20
N PRO A 104 -12.35 -12.96 -15.59
CA PRO A 104 -13.04 -12.09 -16.54
C PRO A 104 -13.35 -10.68 -15.99
N LEU A 105 -13.53 -9.72 -16.90
CA LEU A 105 -14.04 -8.38 -16.57
C LEU A 105 -15.47 -8.47 -16.02
N HIS A 106 -15.72 -7.66 -14.99
CA HIS A 106 -17.05 -7.42 -14.43
C HIS A 106 -17.07 -6.03 -13.81
N ASP A 107 -18.26 -5.44 -13.73
CA ASP A 107 -18.46 -4.13 -13.10
C ASP A 107 -17.95 -4.18 -11.66
N MET A 108 -17.03 -3.26 -11.32
CA MET A 108 -16.48 -3.21 -9.98
C MET A 108 -15.79 -1.89 -9.66
N SER A 109 -15.60 -1.65 -8.37
CA SER A 109 -14.66 -0.66 -7.85
C SER A 109 -13.53 -1.32 -7.07
N TRP A 110 -12.29 -1.04 -7.47
CA TRP A 110 -11.10 -1.45 -6.73
C TRP A 110 -10.41 -0.21 -6.16
N ARG A 111 -10.07 -0.23 -4.87
CA ARG A 111 -9.37 0.86 -4.19
C ARG A 111 -8.29 0.31 -3.28
N ALA A 112 -7.12 0.94 -3.29
CA ALA A 112 -6.05 0.69 -2.34
C ALA A 112 -5.74 1.94 -1.52
N HIS A 113 -5.45 1.75 -0.24
CA HIS A 113 -4.79 2.72 0.62
C HIS A 113 -3.40 2.16 0.97
N SER A 114 -2.36 2.87 0.55
CA SER A 114 -0.97 2.44 0.68
C SER A 114 -0.22 3.40 1.60
N PHE A 115 0.38 2.87 2.67
CA PHE A 115 1.04 3.66 3.71
C PHE A 115 2.51 3.26 3.81
N LEU A 116 3.40 4.26 3.76
CA LEU A 116 4.79 4.08 4.15
C LEU A 116 4.87 4.14 5.67
N CYS A 117 5.46 3.13 6.28
CA CYS A 117 5.51 2.94 7.71
C CYS A 117 6.95 2.68 8.17
N VAL A 118 7.24 3.01 9.43
CA VAL A 118 8.46 2.58 10.12
C VAL A 118 8.11 1.53 11.17
N PRO A 119 8.71 0.32 11.11
CA PRO A 119 8.68 -0.61 12.22
C PRO A 119 9.61 -0.10 13.33
N ASP A 120 9.11 -0.04 14.56
CA ASP A 120 9.85 0.43 15.73
C ASP A 120 9.58 -0.52 16.93
N GLY A 121 10.31 -0.33 18.01
CA GLY A 121 10.13 -1.10 19.25
C GLY A 121 10.92 -2.42 19.32
N PRO A 122 10.93 -3.06 20.49
CA PRO A 122 11.64 -4.32 20.70
C PRO A 122 10.89 -5.48 20.03
N PRO A 123 11.58 -6.61 19.72
CA PRO A 123 10.94 -7.79 19.13
C PRO A 123 9.74 -8.34 19.92
N SER A 124 9.66 -8.05 21.22
CA SER A 124 8.56 -8.46 22.09
C SER A 124 7.31 -7.56 22.02
N SER A 125 7.40 -6.40 21.35
CA SER A 125 6.33 -5.42 21.23
C SER A 125 6.58 -4.52 20.01
N MET A 126 6.56 -5.11 18.82
CA MET A 126 6.76 -4.38 17.57
C MET A 126 5.65 -3.34 17.37
N GLU A 127 6.06 -2.12 17.08
CA GLU A 127 5.20 -0.99 16.79
C GLU A 127 5.30 -0.63 15.31
N VAL A 128 4.22 -0.09 14.77
CA VAL A 128 4.15 0.45 13.42
C VAL A 128 3.67 1.88 13.50
N HIS A 129 4.47 2.79 12.95
CA HIS A 129 4.11 4.19 12.80
C HIS A 129 3.98 4.50 11.30
N ALA A 130 2.81 4.94 10.87
CA ALA A 130 2.63 5.46 9.52
C ALA A 130 3.33 6.82 9.37
N LEU A 131 3.96 7.06 8.23
CA LEU A 131 4.72 8.27 7.92
C LEU A 131 3.98 9.15 6.92
N ALA A 132 3.41 8.51 5.91
CA ALA A 132 2.60 9.11 4.86
C ALA A 132 1.79 8.02 4.16
N GLY A 133 0.75 8.41 3.41
CA GLY A 133 0.00 7.46 2.60
C GLY A 133 -0.69 8.11 1.42
N PHE A 134 -1.12 7.28 0.49
CA PHE A 134 -1.93 7.67 -0.65
C PHE A 134 -3.01 6.64 -0.96
N ALA A 135 -4.04 7.07 -1.66
CA ALA A 135 -5.11 6.22 -2.18
C ALA A 135 -5.09 6.24 -3.71
N TRP A 136 -5.47 5.13 -4.32
CA TRP A 136 -5.52 4.97 -5.79
C TRP A 136 -6.42 3.78 -6.17
N GLY A 137 -6.70 3.61 -7.47
CA GLY A 137 -7.38 2.42 -7.95
C GLY A 137 -7.96 2.54 -9.35
N PHE A 138 -9.08 1.84 -9.59
CA PHE A 138 -9.81 1.87 -10.85
C PHE A 138 -11.28 1.48 -10.66
N ASP A 139 -12.10 1.84 -11.64
CA ASP A 139 -13.47 1.37 -11.79
C ASP A 139 -13.62 0.65 -13.13
N VAL A 140 -14.39 -0.44 -13.13
CA VAL A 140 -14.79 -1.16 -14.34
C VAL A 140 -16.29 -0.94 -14.54
N SER A 141 -16.66 -0.54 -15.76
CA SER A 141 -18.07 -0.42 -16.19
C SER A 141 -18.21 -1.02 -17.59
N GLY A 142 -18.79 -2.21 -17.68
CA GLY A 142 -18.83 -3.02 -18.89
C GLY A 142 -17.42 -3.45 -19.30
N SER A 143 -16.92 -2.88 -20.39
CA SER A 143 -15.55 -3.11 -20.88
C SER A 143 -14.62 -1.92 -20.67
N ASP A 144 -15.11 -0.84 -20.07
CA ASP A 144 -14.30 0.36 -19.82
C ASP A 144 -13.59 0.25 -18.47
N ILE A 145 -12.32 0.64 -18.45
CA ILE A 145 -11.48 0.68 -17.25
C ILE A 145 -11.07 2.13 -17.01
N ALA A 146 -11.75 2.76 -16.06
CA ALA A 146 -11.49 4.12 -15.62
C ALA A 146 -10.47 4.11 -14.48
N LEU A 147 -9.33 4.75 -14.69
CA LEU A 147 -8.28 4.87 -13.67
C LEU A 147 -8.67 5.92 -12.63
N VAL A 148 -8.40 5.63 -11.37
CA VAL A 148 -8.52 6.56 -10.25
C VAL A 148 -7.12 6.95 -9.82
N GLU A 149 -6.71 8.14 -10.28
CA GLU A 149 -5.38 8.71 -10.05
C GLU A 149 -5.01 8.76 -8.55
N PRO A 150 -3.73 8.53 -8.20
CA PRO A 150 -3.27 8.62 -6.84
C PRO A 150 -3.46 10.02 -6.24
N PHE A 151 -3.89 10.04 -4.98
CA PHE A 151 -3.90 11.25 -4.16
C PHE A 151 -3.44 10.95 -2.74
N ALA A 152 -2.73 11.91 -2.13
CA ALA A 152 -2.28 11.80 -0.75
C ALA A 152 -3.49 11.70 0.21
N VAL A 153 -3.37 10.84 1.22
CA VAL A 153 -4.37 10.72 2.29
C VAL A 153 -3.81 11.17 3.63
N GLY A 154 -4.68 11.67 4.49
CA GLY A 154 -4.31 12.10 5.83
C GLY A 154 -4.30 10.96 6.86
N PRO A 155 -3.86 11.26 8.09
CA PRO A 155 -3.82 10.31 9.19
C PRO A 155 -5.17 9.69 9.54
N GLU A 156 -6.28 10.38 9.27
CA GLU A 156 -7.64 9.88 9.50
C GLU A 156 -7.94 8.60 8.71
N VAL A 157 -7.38 8.47 7.50
CA VAL A 157 -7.55 7.28 6.67
C VAL A 157 -6.77 6.10 7.25
N TRP A 158 -5.56 6.33 7.75
CA TRP A 158 -4.78 5.33 8.48
C TRP A 158 -5.50 4.88 9.76
N GLU A 159 -6.04 5.84 10.53
CA GLU A 159 -6.75 5.55 11.76
C GLU A 159 -8.01 4.69 11.54
N GLY A 160 -8.68 4.87 10.41
CA GLY A 160 -9.82 4.03 9.99
C GLY A 160 -9.47 2.55 9.84
N HIS A 161 -8.20 2.21 9.60
CA HIS A 161 -7.74 0.85 9.36
C HIS A 161 -7.19 0.14 10.60
N LEU A 162 -6.97 0.85 11.70
CA LEU A 162 -6.32 0.30 12.89
C LEU A 162 -7.06 -0.90 13.48
N ALA A 163 -8.39 -0.93 13.39
CA ALA A 163 -9.19 -2.05 13.86
C ALA A 163 -8.90 -3.33 13.07
N ALA A 164 -8.89 -3.24 11.73
CA ALA A 164 -8.57 -4.37 10.85
C ALA A 164 -7.12 -4.83 11.04
N LEU A 165 -6.17 -3.89 11.11
CA LEU A 165 -4.75 -4.17 11.34
C LEU A 165 -4.51 -4.87 12.68
N THR A 166 -5.14 -4.39 13.75
CA THR A 166 -5.01 -4.98 15.10
C THR A 166 -5.64 -6.38 15.15
N ALA A 167 -6.77 -6.58 14.48
CA ALA A 167 -7.41 -7.89 14.41
C ALA A 167 -6.57 -8.90 13.61
N GLY A 168 -5.98 -8.48 12.49
CA GLY A 168 -5.13 -9.33 11.65
C GLY A 168 -3.76 -9.63 12.26
N TYR A 169 -3.19 -8.69 13.01
CA TYR A 169 -1.84 -8.78 13.57
C TYR A 169 -1.81 -8.42 15.07
N PRO A 170 -2.39 -9.26 15.95
CA PRO A 170 -2.55 -8.94 17.38
C PRO A 170 -1.24 -8.81 18.16
N ALA A 171 -0.13 -9.33 17.61
CA ALA A 171 1.21 -9.18 18.19
C ALA A 171 1.86 -7.81 17.88
N TRP A 172 1.27 -7.03 16.97
CA TRP A 172 1.77 -5.74 16.54
C TRP A 172 0.94 -4.60 17.12
N ARG A 173 1.58 -3.45 17.35
CA ARG A 173 0.91 -2.23 17.82
C ARG A 173 0.94 -1.17 16.74
N PHE A 174 -0.23 -0.83 16.23
CA PHE A 174 -0.38 0.21 15.21
C PHE A 174 -0.68 1.54 15.89
N GLN A 175 0.21 2.51 15.71
CA GLN A 175 0.09 3.82 16.36
C GLN A 175 -0.88 4.71 15.61
N ARG A 176 -1.60 5.55 16.36
CA ARG A 176 -2.53 6.53 15.78
C ARG A 176 -1.78 7.69 15.12
N GLY A 177 -2.41 8.29 14.12
CA GLY A 177 -1.85 9.41 13.37
C GLY A 177 -0.65 9.03 12.48
N PHE A 178 -0.13 10.03 11.77
CA PHE A 178 1.18 9.95 11.14
C PHE A 178 2.24 10.45 12.11
N ARG A 179 3.39 9.77 12.14
CA ARG A 179 4.55 10.23 12.89
C ARG A 179 5.14 11.44 12.19
N SER A 180 5.28 12.54 12.92
CA SER A 180 5.76 13.83 12.40
C SER A 180 7.19 14.18 12.82
N THR A 181 7.88 13.32 13.59
CA THR A 181 9.27 13.54 14.08
C THR A 181 10.07 12.26 14.27
#